data_AF-A0AAW0JL28-F1
#
_entry.id   AF-A0AAW0JL28-F1
#
_cell.length_a   1.000
_cell.length_b   1.000
_cell.length_c   1.000
_cell.angle_alpha   90.00
_cell.angle_beta   90.00
_cell.angle_gamma   90.00
#
_symmetry.space_group_name_H-M   'P 1'
#
loop_
_entity.id
_entity.type
_entity.pdbx_description
1 polymer ?
#
loop_
_entity_poly.entity_id
_entity_poly.type
_entity_poly.pdbx_seq_one_letter_code
_entity_poly.pdbx_strand_id
1 'polypeptide(L)'
;MTSADVTSSRPASGLERVRSSPSTGGERRLGAMAVTLPEVVEELLSEMAAAVQDGTRISDEHLSSLKFVFGSSAIQALDLVDRESVTLISSPSGRRVYQVEV
;
A
#
# COMPACT_ATOMS: atom_id res chain seq x y z
N MET A 1 36.35 14.90 63.79
CA MET A 1 35.79 14.12 64.90
C MET A 1 34.27 14.24 64.86
N THR A 2 33.56 13.24 64.34
CA THR A 2 32.38 12.63 65.00
C THR A 2 31.86 11.52 64.08
N SER A 3 31.95 10.29 64.60
CA SER A 3 31.32 9.10 64.04
C SER A 3 29.86 9.08 64.47
N ALA A 4 28.96 8.64 63.60
CA ALA A 4 27.74 7.99 64.01
C ALA A 4 27.37 6.92 62.98
N ASP A 5 27.48 5.69 63.46
CA ASP A 5 26.97 4.43 62.95
C ASP A 5 25.44 4.51 62.71
N VAL A 6 24.93 3.86 61.66
CA VAL A 6 23.76 2.98 61.82
C VAL A 6 23.65 2.02 60.62
N THR A 7 23.84 0.76 60.94
CA THR A 7 23.44 -0.41 60.17
C THR A 7 21.92 -0.46 59.99
N SER A 8 21.43 -0.66 58.76
CA SER A 8 20.08 -1.21 58.56
C SER A 8 19.99 -2.07 57.29
N SER A 9 20.28 -3.35 57.50
CA SER A 9 19.57 -4.55 57.07
C SER A 9 18.68 -4.57 55.81
N ARG A 10 18.92 -5.63 55.02
CA ARG A 10 18.16 -6.21 53.89
C ARG A 10 16.65 -6.41 54.19
N PRO A 11 15.82 -6.59 53.14
CA PRO A 11 15.41 -7.95 52.73
C PRO A 11 15.48 -8.12 51.19
N ALA A 12 15.99 -9.23 50.66
CA ALA A 12 15.29 -10.49 50.32
C ALA A 12 14.44 -10.44 49.03
N SER A 13 14.94 -11.16 48.02
CA SER A 13 14.19 -12.02 47.09
C SER A 13 13.02 -11.43 46.30
N GLY A 14 13.24 -11.27 44.99
CA GLY A 14 12.16 -11.16 44.00
C GLY A 14 12.65 -11.68 42.66
N LEU A 15 12.23 -12.91 42.31
CA LEU A 15 12.23 -13.43 40.94
C LEU A 15 11.74 -12.33 40.00
N GLU A 16 12.42 -12.07 38.89
CA GLU A 16 11.68 -11.89 37.64
C GLU A 16 12.53 -12.15 36.39
N ARG A 17 12.11 -13.24 35.75
CA ARG A 17 11.84 -13.29 34.32
C ARG A 17 13.05 -13.22 33.40
N VAL A 18 13.57 -14.42 33.16
CA VAL A 18 13.80 -14.97 31.81
C VAL A 18 13.16 -14.07 30.74
N ARG A 19 13.94 -13.14 30.19
CA ARG A 19 13.57 -12.52 28.92
C ARG A 19 14.00 -13.49 27.85
N SER A 20 13.11 -14.46 27.63
CA SER A 20 13.04 -15.24 26.41
C SER A 20 13.11 -14.25 25.25
N SER A 21 14.18 -14.28 24.48
CA SER A 21 14.18 -13.69 23.14
C SER A 21 13.16 -14.47 22.32
N PRO A 22 12.06 -13.86 21.83
CA PRO A 22 11.25 -14.53 20.85
C PRO A 22 12.06 -14.54 19.55
N SER A 23 12.30 -15.77 19.08
CA SER A 23 12.60 -16.08 17.69
C SER A 23 11.66 -15.26 16.79
N THR A 24 12.20 -14.23 16.14
CA THR A 24 11.56 -13.60 14.97
C THR A 24 11.64 -14.61 13.83
N GLY A 25 10.77 -15.62 13.92
CA GLY A 25 10.41 -16.47 12.80
C GLY A 25 9.67 -15.59 11.83
N GLY A 26 10.31 -15.26 10.71
CA GLY A 26 9.69 -14.55 9.61
C GLY A 26 8.46 -15.31 9.13
N GLU A 27 7.30 -14.85 9.59
CA GLU A 27 5.98 -15.19 9.08
C GLU A 27 5.89 -14.70 7.63
N ARG A 28 6.44 -15.48 6.69
CA ARG A 28 6.39 -15.17 5.26
C ARG A 28 5.54 -16.16 4.46
N ARG A 29 4.66 -16.94 5.09
CA ARG A 29 4.01 -18.06 4.36
C ARG A 29 2.56 -18.40 4.68
N LEU A 30 1.77 -17.52 5.30
CA LEU A 30 0.33 -17.78 5.46
C LEU A 30 -0.51 -16.50 5.31
N GLY A 31 -0.62 -16.01 4.07
CA GLY A 31 -1.68 -15.11 3.63
C GLY A 31 -2.47 -15.79 2.50
N ALA A 32 -2.91 -17.02 2.73
CA ALA A 32 -3.68 -17.76 1.73
C ALA A 32 -5.12 -17.21 1.67
N MET A 33 -5.39 -16.49 0.57
CA MET A 33 -6.69 -16.33 -0.10
C MET A 33 -7.81 -15.59 0.66
N ALA A 34 -7.54 -14.36 1.07
CA ALA A 34 -8.58 -13.33 1.10
C ALA A 34 -8.23 -12.27 0.05
N VAL A 35 -8.27 -12.66 -1.22
CA VAL A 35 -8.13 -11.69 -2.33
C VAL A 35 -9.35 -10.79 -2.25
N THR A 36 -9.12 -9.56 -1.81
CA THR A 36 -10.17 -8.54 -1.73
C THR A 36 -10.27 -7.83 -3.07
N LEU A 37 -11.47 -7.37 -3.44
CA LEU A 37 -11.68 -6.64 -4.69
C LEU A 37 -10.70 -5.46 -4.88
N PRO A 38 -10.32 -4.68 -3.83
CA PRO A 38 -9.27 -3.67 -3.92
C PRO A 38 -7.89 -4.21 -4.34
N GLU A 39 -7.48 -5.39 -3.88
CA GLU A 39 -6.21 -6.00 -4.25
C GLU A 39 -6.19 -6.39 -5.74
N VAL A 40 -7.28 -6.98 -6.22
CA VAL A 40 -7.48 -7.29 -7.65
C VAL A 40 -7.43 -6.03 -8.51
N VAL A 41 -8.01 -4.93 -8.02
CA VAL A 41 -7.99 -3.64 -8.71
C VAL A 41 -6.56 -3.14 -8.89
N GLU A 42 -5.76 -3.16 -7.83
CA GLU A 42 -4.37 -2.67 -7.87
C GLU A 42 -3.49 -3.53 -8.80
N GLU A 43 -3.69 -4.85 -8.76
CA GLU A 43 -3.01 -5.78 -9.66
C GLU A 43 -3.37 -5.51 -11.13
N LEU A 44 -4.67 -5.41 -11.44
CA LEU A 44 -5.14 -5.09 -12.78
C LEU A 44 -4.58 -3.76 -13.30
N LEU A 45 -4.63 -2.70 -12.49
CA LEU A 45 -4.12 -1.39 -12.88
C LEU A 45 -2.59 -1.41 -13.08
N SER A 46 -1.86 -2.19 -12.27
CA SER A 46 -0.42 -2.33 -12.40
C SER A 46 -0.02 -3.10 -13.65
N GLU A 47 -0.71 -4.20 -13.98
CA GLU A 47 -0.50 -4.93 -15.23
C GLU A 47 -0.80 -4.07 -16.46
N MET A 48 -1.90 -3.31 -16.42
CA MET A 48 -2.24 -2.37 -17.50
C MET A 48 -1.18 -1.27 -17.64
N ALA A 49 -0.68 -0.72 -16.54
CA ALA A 49 0.38 0.28 -16.57
C ALA A 49 1.69 -0.30 -17.13
N ALA A 50 2.05 -1.53 -16.76
CA ALA A 50 3.22 -2.23 -17.30
C ALA A 50 3.07 -2.45 -18.81
N ALA A 51 1.90 -2.92 -19.28
CA ALA A 51 1.62 -3.11 -20.69
C ALA A 51 1.80 -1.81 -21.49
N VAL A 52 1.28 -0.68 -20.98
CA VAL A 52 1.45 0.64 -21.62
C VAL A 52 2.92 1.09 -21.64
N GLN A 53 3.67 0.84 -20.56
CA GLN A 53 5.10 1.18 -20.49
C GLN A 53 5.95 0.35 -21.46
N ASP A 54 5.60 -0.92 -21.67
CA ASP A 54 6.24 -1.81 -22.64
C ASP A 54 5.88 -1.45 -24.10
N GLY A 55 5.07 -0.40 -24.30
CA GLY A 55 4.60 0.03 -25.61
C GLY A 55 3.56 -0.92 -26.21
N THR A 56 3.05 -1.87 -25.42
CA THR A 56 1.95 -2.73 -25.83
C THR A 56 0.63 -2.01 -25.61
N ARG A 57 -0.24 -2.05 -26.62
CA ARG A 57 -1.60 -1.49 -26.50
C ARG A 57 -2.36 -2.29 -25.46
N ILE A 58 -3.20 -1.62 -24.66
CA ILE A 58 -4.07 -2.29 -23.69
C ILE A 58 -4.96 -3.31 -24.42
N SER A 59 -4.78 -4.60 -24.11
CA SER A 59 -5.58 -5.71 -24.64
C SER A 59 -7.07 -5.60 -24.29
N ASP A 60 -7.94 -6.15 -25.15
CA ASP A 60 -9.40 -6.23 -24.89
C ASP A 60 -9.76 -6.97 -23.59
N GLU A 61 -8.90 -7.90 -23.15
CA GLU A 61 -9.04 -8.61 -21.87
C GLU A 61 -8.92 -7.64 -20.68
N HIS A 62 -7.94 -6.74 -20.71
CA HIS A 62 -7.72 -5.73 -19.68
C HIS A 62 -8.87 -4.72 -19.66
N LEU A 63 -9.37 -4.31 -20.84
CA LEU A 63 -10.54 -3.44 -20.94
C LEU A 63 -11.80 -4.13 -20.40
N SER A 64 -11.97 -5.43 -20.65
CA SER A 64 -13.10 -6.21 -20.13
C SER A 64 -13.05 -6.32 -18.61
N SER A 65 -11.87 -6.60 -18.04
CA SER A 65 -11.64 -6.64 -16.59
C SER A 65 -11.86 -5.27 -15.95
N LEU A 66 -11.37 -4.20 -16.56
CA LEU A 66 -11.57 -2.84 -16.06
C LEU A 66 -13.05 -2.45 -16.07
N LYS A 67 -13.78 -2.83 -17.13
CA LYS A 67 -15.24 -2.63 -17.20
C LYS A 67 -15.99 -3.45 -16.16
N PHE A 68 -15.52 -4.65 -15.83
CA PHE A 68 -16.14 -5.47 -14.79
C PHE A 68 -16.00 -4.82 -13.40
N VAL A 69 -14.82 -4.28 -13.10
CA VAL A 69 -14.49 -3.70 -11.79
C VAL A 69 -15.06 -2.28 -11.62
N PHE A 70 -14.92 -1.42 -12.63
CA PHE A 70 -15.26 0.00 -12.56
C PHE A 70 -16.46 0.40 -13.44
N GLY A 71 -17.07 -0.56 -14.13
CA GLY A 71 -18.16 -0.29 -15.06
C GLY A 71 -17.71 0.46 -16.32
N SER A 72 -18.67 1.04 -17.03
CA SER A 72 -18.41 1.86 -18.22
C SER A 72 -17.65 3.15 -17.92
N SER A 73 -17.60 3.60 -16.67
CA SER A 73 -16.92 4.85 -16.28
C SER A 73 -15.44 4.81 -16.58
N ALA A 74 -14.76 3.69 -16.32
CA ALA A 74 -13.32 3.59 -16.57
C ALA A 74 -13.01 3.50 -18.07
N ILE A 75 -13.88 2.86 -18.86
CA ILE A 75 -13.74 2.79 -20.31
C ILE A 75 -13.95 4.18 -20.95
N GLN A 76 -14.94 4.94 -20.46
CA GLN A 76 -15.13 6.32 -20.90
C GLN A 76 -13.95 7.21 -20.52
N ALA A 77 -13.40 7.06 -19.30
CA ALA A 77 -12.21 7.79 -18.89
C ALA A 77 -11.00 7.47 -19.77
N LEU A 78 -10.79 6.20 -20.13
CA LEU A 78 -9.76 5.78 -21.09
C LEU A 78 -9.97 6.40 -22.47
N ASP A 79 -11.20 6.37 -23.00
CA ASP A 79 -11.51 6.97 -24.31
C ASP A 79 -11.20 8.48 -24.36
N LEU A 80 -11.43 9.20 -23.25
CA LEU A 80 -11.05 10.60 -23.14
C LEU A 80 -9.52 10.80 -23.15
N VAL A 81 -8.78 9.93 -22.47
CA VAL A 81 -7.30 9.98 -22.43
C VAL A 81 -6.71 9.59 -23.79
N ASP A 82 -7.22 8.53 -24.42
CA ASP A 82 -6.77 8.04 -25.73
C ASP A 82 -6.94 9.07 -26.85
N ARG A 83 -7.96 9.93 -26.75
CA ARG A 83 -8.20 11.02 -27.71
C ARG A 83 -7.39 12.28 -27.42
N GLU A 84 -6.49 12.24 -26.45
CA GLU A 84 -5.78 13.42 -25.92
C GLU A 84 -6.74 14.55 -25.49
N SER A 85 -8.01 14.21 -25.23
CA SER A 85 -9.06 15.14 -24.82
C SER A 85 -8.94 15.51 -23.33
N VAL A 86 -7.90 15.00 -22.64
CA VAL A 86 -7.61 15.35 -21.25
C VAL A 86 -6.31 16.14 -21.16
N THR A 87 -6.39 17.40 -20.74
CA THR A 87 -5.22 18.21 -20.40
C THR A 87 -4.93 18.13 -18.91
N LEU A 88 -3.73 17.66 -18.55
CA LEU A 88 -3.22 17.70 -17.19
C LEU A 88 -2.59 19.05 -16.89
N ILE A 89 -3.27 19.84 -16.05
CA ILE A 89 -2.75 21.10 -15.53
C ILE A 89 -2.10 20.82 -14.17
N SER A 90 -0.77 20.89 -14.13
CA SER A 90 -0.01 20.81 -12.87
C SER A 90 0.32 22.20 -12.36
N SER A 91 -0.02 22.47 -11.11
CA SER A 91 0.42 23.69 -10.43
C SER A 91 1.74 23.43 -9.69
N PRO A 92 2.62 24.43 -9.57
CA PRO A 92 3.84 24.35 -8.75
C PRO A 92 3.57 24.02 -7.28
N SER A 93 2.33 24.22 -6.82
CA SER A 93 1.87 23.85 -5.48
C SER A 93 1.60 22.34 -5.29
N GLY A 94 1.77 21.53 -6.35
CA GLY A 94 1.50 20.10 -6.35
C GLY A 94 0.05 19.73 -6.69
N ARG A 95 -0.86 20.70 -6.81
CA ARG A 95 -2.24 20.44 -7.26
C ARG A 95 -2.25 20.07 -8.73
N ARG A 96 -3.03 19.05 -9.08
CA ARG A 96 -3.22 18.55 -10.44
C ARG A 96 -4.70 18.64 -10.79
N VAL A 97 -5.00 19.18 -11.96
CA VAL A 97 -6.37 19.27 -12.51
C VAL A 97 -6.36 18.58 -13.87
N TYR A 98 -7.36 17.74 -14.11
CA TYR A 98 -7.58 17.07 -15.39
C TYR A 98 -8.76 17.75 -16.07
N GLN A 99 -8.49 18.54 -17.11
CA GLN A 99 -9.52 19.21 -17.90
C GLN A 99 -9.92 18.33 -19.07
N VAL A 100 -11.22 18.06 -19.23
CA VAL A 100 -11.77 17.37 -20.40
C VAL A 100 -12.17 18.39 -21.46
N GLU A 101 -11.56 18.31 -22.64
CA GLU A 101 -11.92 19.10 -23.82
C GLU A 101 -13.08 18.39 -24.55
N VAL A 102 -14.28 18.97 -24.45
CA VAL A 102 -15.51 18.52 -25.12
C VAL A 102 -15.76 19.23 -26.44
#